data_AF-A0A8T3SYF5-F1
#
_entry.id   AF-A0A8T3SYF5-F1
#
_cell.length_a   1.000
_cell.length_b   1.000
_cell.length_c   1.000
_cell.angle_alpha   90.00
_cell.angle_beta   90.00
_cell.angle_gamma   90.00
#
_symmetry.space_group_name_H-M   'P 1'
#
loop_
_entity.id
_entity.type
_entity.pdbx_description
1 polymer ?
#
loop_
_entity_poly.entity_id
_entity_poly.type
_entity_poly.pdbx_seq_one_letter_code
_entity_poly.pdbx_strand_id
1 'polypeptide(L)'
;MKAKLRELRDRFGGEVTGDLEVSIEACASLTTAGTGDIAFAEAARYRPQVEAGGASAYLVTEDFPDVPGKTLWAVARPRETFIGLLAYFYPDPQYASGVHASASVASSAQLDHGVSVSEYVVIGEDVRIGRGTSIESGAHVGCGVTLGEDCRIGPNVSLLRGVRLGNQVTVNAGAVIGGDGFG
;
A
#
# COMPACT_ATOMS: atom_id res chain seq x y z
N MET A 1 -7.63 10.46 -5.77
CA MET A 1 -6.71 11.33 -6.53
C MET A 1 -7.12 11.25 -7.99
N LYS A 2 -6.94 12.31 -8.81
CA LYS A 2 -7.31 12.30 -10.23
C LYS A 2 -6.10 12.72 -11.06
N ALA A 3 -5.82 12.01 -12.16
CA ALA A 3 -4.70 12.27 -13.04
C ALA A 3 -5.11 12.11 -14.52
N LYS A 4 -4.40 12.80 -15.42
CA LYS A 4 -4.54 12.54 -16.87
C LYS A 4 -3.72 11.31 -17.25
N LEU A 5 -4.20 10.53 -18.22
CA LEU A 5 -3.47 9.36 -18.69
C LEU A 5 -2.06 9.72 -19.21
N ARG A 6 -1.90 10.88 -19.86
CA ARG A 6 -0.58 11.41 -20.26
C ARG A 6 0.40 11.53 -19.08
N GLU A 7 -0.08 11.96 -17.90
CA GLU A 7 0.77 12.20 -16.72
C GLU A 7 1.23 10.86 -16.13
N LEU A 8 0.34 9.86 -16.15
CA LEU A 8 0.67 8.50 -15.75
C LEU A 8 1.66 7.87 -16.73
N ARG A 9 1.44 8.03 -18.04
CA ARG A 9 2.40 7.60 -19.07
C ARG A 9 3.76 8.26 -18.88
N ASP A 10 3.82 9.56 -18.66
CA ASP A 10 5.10 10.27 -18.48
C ASP A 10 5.88 9.76 -17.26
N ARG A 11 5.16 9.31 -16.23
CA ARG A 11 5.74 8.75 -15.01
C ARG A 11 6.19 7.30 -15.15
N PHE A 12 5.40 6.47 -15.82
CA PHE A 12 5.60 5.01 -15.84
C PHE A 12 6.10 4.46 -17.19
N GLY A 13 6.14 5.29 -18.23
CA GLY A 13 6.56 4.94 -19.58
C GLY A 13 5.49 4.22 -20.40
N GLY A 14 5.92 3.68 -21.54
CA GLY A 14 5.08 2.96 -22.50
C GLY A 14 4.33 3.86 -23.49
N GLU A 15 3.53 3.23 -24.33
CA GLU A 15 2.85 3.85 -25.45
C GLU A 15 1.33 3.80 -25.28
N VAL A 16 0.64 4.85 -25.71
CA VAL A 16 -0.82 4.94 -25.60
C VAL A 16 -1.44 5.03 -26.98
N THR A 17 -2.39 4.14 -27.25
CA THR A 17 -3.31 4.22 -28.38
C THR A 17 -4.66 4.68 -27.86
N GLY A 18 -5.20 5.78 -28.39
CA GLY A 18 -6.47 6.36 -27.96
C GLY A 18 -6.30 7.72 -27.27
N ASP A 19 -7.17 8.01 -26.30
CA ASP A 19 -7.25 9.34 -25.68
C ASP A 19 -6.27 9.50 -24.50
N LEU A 20 -5.18 10.25 -24.72
CA LEU A 20 -4.21 10.62 -23.67
C LEU A 20 -4.76 11.62 -22.64
N GLU A 21 -5.85 12.30 -22.95
CA GLU A 21 -6.48 13.32 -22.10
C GLU A 21 -7.59 12.74 -21.22
N VAL A 22 -7.86 11.44 -21.32
CA VAL A 22 -8.81 10.76 -20.44
C VAL A 22 -8.35 10.89 -18.99
N SER A 23 -9.30 11.09 -18.09
CA SER A 23 -9.00 11.23 -16.66
C SER A 23 -9.14 9.88 -15.96
N ILE A 24 -8.13 9.53 -15.17
CA ILE A 24 -8.09 8.32 -14.35
C ILE A 24 -8.16 8.71 -12.88
N GLU A 25 -9.03 8.04 -12.14
CA GLU A 25 -9.38 8.33 -10.75
C GLU A 25 -9.13 7.13 -9.83
N ALA A 26 -9.21 5.92 -10.37
CA ALA A 26 -9.07 4.68 -9.61
C ALA A 26 -8.56 3.51 -10.49
N CYS A 27 -8.13 2.44 -9.84
CA CYS A 27 -7.83 1.16 -10.47
C CYS A 27 -8.97 0.17 -10.18
N ALA A 28 -9.40 -0.59 -11.19
CA ALA A 28 -10.46 -1.57 -11.03
C ALA A 28 -10.21 -2.83 -11.87
N SER A 29 -10.90 -3.93 -11.54
CA SER A 29 -10.84 -5.17 -12.31
C SER A 29 -11.54 -5.02 -13.67
N LEU A 30 -11.16 -5.82 -14.66
CA LEU A 30 -11.79 -5.80 -16.00
C LEU A 30 -13.32 -5.96 -15.98
N THR A 31 -13.86 -6.63 -14.96
CA THR A 31 -15.30 -6.91 -14.83
C THR A 31 -16.08 -5.79 -14.16
N THR A 32 -15.42 -4.94 -13.36
CA THR A 32 -16.09 -3.88 -12.57
C THR A 32 -15.69 -2.48 -12.99
N ALA A 33 -14.63 -2.34 -13.78
CA ALA A 33 -14.11 -1.05 -14.20
C ALA A 33 -15.11 -0.27 -15.07
N GLY A 34 -15.33 0.97 -14.69
CA GLY A 34 -16.17 1.93 -15.39
C GLY A 34 -15.43 3.21 -15.79
N THR A 35 -16.19 4.25 -16.09
CA THR A 35 -15.63 5.56 -16.42
C THR A 35 -14.84 6.12 -15.25
N GLY A 36 -13.63 6.59 -15.51
CA GLY A 36 -12.65 7.04 -14.52
C GLY A 36 -11.69 5.96 -14.06
N ASP A 37 -11.97 4.68 -14.32
CA ASP A 37 -11.10 3.59 -13.91
C ASP A 37 -10.07 3.25 -14.98
N ILE A 38 -8.88 2.83 -14.53
CA ILE A 38 -7.95 2.05 -15.33
C ILE A 38 -8.04 0.56 -14.96
N ALA A 39 -8.19 -0.28 -15.98
CA ALA A 39 -8.22 -1.74 -15.81
C ALA A 39 -6.98 -2.38 -16.42
N PHE A 40 -6.57 -3.53 -15.88
CA PHE A 40 -5.38 -4.26 -16.33
C PHE A 40 -5.76 -5.51 -17.14
N ALA A 41 -5.23 -5.66 -18.35
CA ALA A 41 -5.38 -6.84 -19.20
C ALA A 41 -4.03 -7.39 -19.68
N GLU A 42 -3.59 -8.48 -19.08
CA GLU A 42 -2.21 -8.99 -19.23
C GLU A 42 -1.96 -9.94 -20.40
N ALA A 43 -2.99 -10.27 -21.17
CA ALA A 43 -2.90 -11.28 -22.22
C ALA A 43 -4.00 -11.11 -23.25
N ALA A 44 -3.70 -11.42 -24.52
CA ALA A 44 -4.62 -11.32 -25.65
C ALA A 44 -5.98 -12.01 -25.42
N ARG A 45 -6.05 -13.06 -24.60
CA ARG A 45 -7.31 -13.74 -24.22
C ARG A 45 -8.34 -12.81 -23.56
N TYR A 46 -7.90 -11.70 -22.96
CA TYR A 46 -8.75 -10.72 -22.32
C TYR A 46 -9.30 -9.65 -23.29
N ARG A 47 -8.89 -9.68 -24.57
CA ARG A 47 -9.38 -8.76 -25.61
C ARG A 47 -10.92 -8.65 -25.65
N PRO A 48 -11.72 -9.74 -25.59
CA PRO A 48 -13.18 -9.62 -25.58
C PRO A 48 -13.73 -8.85 -24.37
N GLN A 49 -13.07 -8.95 -23.21
CA GLN A 49 -13.46 -8.21 -22.01
C GLN A 49 -13.08 -6.73 -22.09
N VAL A 50 -11.94 -6.41 -22.72
CA VAL A 50 -11.55 -5.02 -23.01
C VAL A 50 -12.55 -4.38 -23.97
N GLU A 51 -12.96 -5.12 -25.02
CA GLU A 51 -13.93 -4.67 -26.01
C GLU A 51 -15.31 -4.39 -25.37
N ALA A 52 -15.80 -5.30 -24.52
CA ALA A 52 -17.08 -5.14 -23.84
C ALA A 52 -17.04 -4.19 -22.61
N GLY A 53 -15.86 -3.96 -22.02
CA GLY A 53 -15.72 -3.26 -20.76
C GLY A 53 -15.92 -1.73 -20.83
N GLY A 54 -16.11 -1.10 -19.68
CA GLY A 54 -16.39 0.34 -19.56
C GLY A 54 -15.25 1.20 -19.01
N ALA A 55 -14.03 0.64 -18.87
CA ALA A 55 -12.90 1.37 -18.29
C ALA A 55 -12.51 2.57 -19.16
N SER A 56 -12.02 3.64 -18.53
CA SER A 56 -11.51 4.81 -19.23
C SER A 56 -10.18 4.55 -19.94
N ALA A 57 -9.37 3.62 -19.42
CA ALA A 57 -8.17 3.12 -20.09
C ALA A 57 -7.88 1.68 -19.69
N TYR A 58 -7.14 0.97 -20.52
CA TYR A 58 -6.69 -0.39 -20.26
C TYR A 58 -5.17 -0.45 -20.28
N LEU A 59 -4.56 -0.81 -19.16
CA LEU A 59 -3.14 -1.13 -19.08
C LEU A 59 -2.92 -2.53 -19.66
N VAL A 60 -2.07 -2.64 -20.68
CA VAL A 60 -1.87 -3.86 -21.44
C VAL A 60 -0.39 -4.15 -21.70
N THR A 61 -0.07 -5.36 -22.14
CA THR A 61 1.26 -5.70 -22.65
C THR A 61 1.49 -5.07 -24.03
N GLU A 62 2.75 -4.89 -24.44
CA GLU A 62 3.12 -4.32 -25.74
C GLU A 62 2.62 -5.14 -26.94
N ASP A 63 2.43 -6.45 -26.76
CA ASP A 63 1.91 -7.37 -27.77
C ASP A 63 0.38 -7.54 -27.71
N PHE A 64 -0.31 -6.77 -26.86
CA PHE A 64 -1.76 -6.89 -26.73
C PHE A 64 -2.45 -6.45 -28.03
N PRO A 65 -3.41 -7.23 -28.55
CA PRO A 65 -4.07 -6.90 -29.81
C PRO A 65 -4.83 -5.57 -29.72
N ASP A 66 -4.83 -4.83 -30.82
CA ASP A 66 -5.60 -3.59 -30.90
C ASP A 66 -7.12 -3.83 -30.69
N VAL A 67 -7.76 -2.86 -30.05
CA VAL A 67 -9.19 -2.85 -29.75
C VAL A 67 -9.75 -1.49 -30.16
N PRO A 68 -10.26 -1.36 -31.40
CA PRO A 68 -10.76 -0.10 -31.92
C PRO A 68 -11.78 0.57 -30.98
N GLY A 69 -11.61 1.88 -30.76
CA GLY A 69 -12.50 2.66 -29.90
C GLY A 69 -12.22 2.55 -28.39
N LYS A 70 -11.18 1.79 -27.99
CA LYS A 70 -10.69 1.76 -26.60
C LYS A 70 -9.37 2.50 -26.47
N THR A 71 -9.11 3.04 -25.28
CA THR A 71 -7.80 3.60 -24.93
C THR A 71 -6.94 2.51 -24.31
N LEU A 72 -5.88 2.12 -25.01
CA LEU A 72 -4.93 1.09 -24.59
C LEU A 72 -3.61 1.77 -24.22
N TRP A 73 -3.10 1.47 -23.02
CA TRP A 73 -1.78 1.88 -22.56
C TRP A 73 -0.87 0.65 -22.49
N ALA A 74 -0.03 0.49 -23.50
CA ALA A 74 0.88 -0.61 -23.67
C ALA A 74 2.21 -0.34 -22.95
N VAL A 75 2.62 -1.27 -22.09
CA VAL A 75 3.89 -1.18 -21.34
C VAL A 75 4.60 -2.54 -21.31
N ALA A 76 5.94 -2.52 -21.26
CA ALA A 76 6.75 -3.74 -21.17
C ALA A 76 6.49 -4.57 -19.90
N ARG A 77 6.18 -3.91 -18.77
CA ARG A 77 6.00 -4.55 -17.46
C ARG A 77 4.70 -4.10 -16.80
N PRO A 78 3.54 -4.59 -17.28
CA PRO A 78 2.26 -4.01 -16.88
C PRO A 78 1.85 -4.36 -15.46
N ARG A 79 2.29 -5.50 -14.90
CA ARG A 79 2.06 -5.80 -13.47
C ARG A 79 2.79 -4.81 -12.54
N GLU A 80 4.05 -4.51 -12.84
CA GLU A 80 4.82 -3.53 -12.06
C GLU A 80 4.23 -2.12 -12.20
N THR A 81 3.83 -1.75 -13.42
CA THR A 81 3.16 -0.47 -13.67
C THR A 81 1.84 -0.40 -12.90
N PHE A 82 1.06 -1.48 -12.87
CA PHE A 82 -0.19 -1.55 -12.11
C PHE A 82 0.04 -1.42 -10.60
N ILE A 83 1.08 -2.05 -10.04
CA ILE A 83 1.48 -1.85 -8.63
C ILE A 83 1.84 -0.38 -8.38
N GLY A 84 2.58 0.26 -9.29
CA GLY A 84 2.89 1.68 -9.20
C GLY A 84 1.65 2.58 -9.24
N LEU A 85 0.65 2.22 -10.06
CA LEU A 85 -0.65 2.90 -10.10
C LEU A 85 -1.42 2.72 -8.80
N LEU A 86 -1.43 1.52 -8.22
CA LEU A 86 -2.06 1.27 -6.92
C LEU A 86 -1.42 2.15 -5.84
N ALA A 87 -0.09 2.23 -5.79
CA ALA A 87 0.62 3.10 -4.84
C ALA A 87 0.35 4.60 -5.08
N TYR A 88 0.10 5.00 -6.32
CA TYR A 88 -0.24 6.39 -6.68
C TYR A 88 -1.66 6.79 -6.26
N PHE A 89 -2.65 5.94 -6.58
CA PHE A 89 -4.06 6.23 -6.32
C PHE A 89 -4.48 5.91 -4.89
N TYR A 90 -3.81 4.96 -4.24
CA TYR A 90 -4.07 4.51 -2.88
C TYR A 90 -2.78 4.60 -2.06
N PRO A 91 -2.23 5.82 -1.86
CA PRO A 91 -1.05 5.99 -1.03
C PRO A 91 -1.37 5.56 0.39
N ASP A 92 -0.38 4.98 1.04
CA ASP A 92 -0.50 4.59 2.43
C ASP A 92 -0.85 5.78 3.33
N PRO A 93 -1.65 5.57 4.39
CA PRO A 93 -1.94 6.63 5.35
C PRO A 93 -0.63 7.19 5.93
N GLN A 94 -0.54 8.52 5.96
CA GLN A 94 0.57 9.21 6.61
C GLN A 94 0.20 9.43 8.08
N TYR A 95 0.99 8.85 8.98
CA TYR A 95 0.81 9.07 10.40
C TYR A 95 1.67 10.26 10.84
N ALA A 96 1.06 11.19 11.58
CA ALA A 96 1.80 12.32 12.15
C ALA A 96 2.81 11.78 13.18
N SER A 97 4.08 12.16 13.03
CA SER A 97 5.10 11.78 14.01
C SER A 97 4.76 12.31 15.40
N GLY A 98 5.05 11.52 16.42
CA GLY A 98 4.82 11.86 17.81
C GLY A 98 4.07 10.77 18.56
N VAL A 99 3.82 11.03 19.84
CA VAL A 99 3.10 10.13 20.72
C VAL A 99 1.77 10.78 21.09
N HIS A 100 0.67 10.10 20.76
CA HIS A 100 -0.65 10.55 21.16
C HIS A 100 -0.77 10.62 22.69
N ALA A 101 -1.46 11.63 23.21
CA ALA A 101 -1.54 11.88 24.64
C ALA A 101 -2.19 10.74 25.46
N SER A 102 -2.98 9.87 24.81
CA SER A 102 -3.59 8.69 25.44
C SER A 102 -2.73 7.42 25.35
N ALA A 103 -1.60 7.46 24.66
CA ALA A 103 -0.65 6.35 24.64
C ALA A 103 0.11 6.28 25.96
N SER A 104 0.35 5.07 26.45
CA SER A 104 1.17 4.81 27.63
C SER A 104 2.53 4.28 27.17
N VAL A 105 3.58 5.07 27.38
CA VAL A 105 4.94 4.74 26.94
C VAL A 105 5.85 4.70 28.16
N ALA A 106 6.49 3.55 28.40
CA ALA A 106 7.47 3.40 29.47
C ALA A 106 8.64 4.39 29.28
N SER A 107 9.14 4.96 30.39
CA SER A 107 10.22 5.95 30.34
C SER A 107 11.55 5.42 29.81
N SER A 108 11.76 4.10 29.82
CA SER A 108 12.95 3.44 29.24
C SER A 108 12.80 3.14 27.75
N ALA A 109 11.62 3.31 27.15
CA ALA A 109 11.42 3.08 25.73
C ALA A 109 12.18 4.12 24.88
N GLN A 110 12.78 3.65 23.79
CA GLN A 110 13.58 4.45 22.87
C GLN A 110 12.88 4.52 21.52
N LEU A 111 12.39 5.70 21.16
CA LEU A 111 11.69 5.96 19.89
C LEU A 111 12.58 6.88 19.05
N ASP A 112 12.94 6.45 17.85
CA ASP A 112 13.74 7.27 16.93
C ASP A 112 12.86 8.34 16.22
N HIS A 113 13.49 9.20 15.42
CA HIS A 113 12.83 10.27 14.69
C HIS A 113 11.72 9.77 13.76
N GLY A 114 10.60 10.47 13.74
CA GLY A 114 9.48 10.19 12.83
C GLY A 114 8.61 9.01 13.25
N VAL A 115 8.85 8.40 14.42
CA VAL A 115 7.94 7.40 14.98
C VAL A 115 6.58 8.02 15.28
N SER A 116 5.53 7.31 14.91
CA SER A 116 4.15 7.68 15.24
C SER A 116 3.54 6.64 16.17
N VAL A 117 2.94 7.10 17.27
CA VAL A 117 2.24 6.26 18.24
C VAL A 117 0.82 6.80 18.40
N SER A 118 -0.16 6.02 17.94
CA SER A 118 -1.58 6.39 17.97
C SER A 118 -2.21 6.21 19.36
N GLU A 119 -3.52 6.44 19.44
CA GLU A 119 -4.29 6.39 20.68
C GLU A 119 -4.22 5.02 21.36
N TYR A 120 -4.14 5.03 22.70
CA TYR A 120 -4.26 3.83 23.53
C TYR A 120 -3.23 2.74 23.25
N VAL A 121 -2.13 3.06 22.54
CA VAL A 121 -0.99 2.17 22.41
C VAL A 121 -0.30 2.04 23.76
N VAL A 122 0.14 0.83 24.09
CA VAL A 122 0.94 0.55 25.29
C VAL A 122 2.32 0.07 24.87
N ILE A 123 3.37 0.80 25.25
CA ILE A 123 4.77 0.47 24.99
C ILE A 123 5.48 0.16 26.31
N GLY A 124 5.97 -1.07 26.44
CA GLY A 124 6.65 -1.58 27.63
C GLY A 124 8.09 -1.09 27.78
N GLU A 125 8.72 -1.52 28.87
CA GLU A 125 10.11 -1.18 29.21
C GLU A 125 11.11 -1.72 28.19
N ASP A 126 12.22 -0.99 28.01
CA ASP A 126 13.36 -1.37 27.18
C ASP A 126 13.01 -1.67 25.71
N VAL A 127 11.89 -1.14 25.24
CA VAL A 127 11.47 -1.22 23.83
C VAL A 127 12.32 -0.27 22.98
N ARG A 128 12.66 -0.72 21.76
CA ARG A 128 13.34 0.11 20.75
C ARG A 128 12.53 0.15 19.47
N ILE A 129 12.27 1.35 18.96
CA ILE A 129 11.47 1.56 17.75
C ILE A 129 12.27 2.42 16.78
N GLY A 130 12.59 1.87 15.60
CA GLY A 130 13.34 2.54 14.55
C GLY A 130 12.55 3.66 13.86
N ARG A 131 13.27 4.51 13.12
CA ARG A 131 12.72 5.69 12.45
C ARG A 131 11.52 5.37 11.56
N GLY A 132 10.58 6.32 11.46
CA GLY A 132 9.44 6.20 10.55
C GLY A 132 8.44 5.08 10.85
N THR A 133 8.66 4.29 11.92
CA THR A 133 7.74 3.23 12.31
C THR A 133 6.45 3.82 12.89
N SER A 134 5.31 3.33 12.42
CA SER A 134 3.98 3.70 12.90
C SER A 134 3.34 2.57 13.69
N ILE A 135 2.82 2.90 14.88
CA ILE A 135 2.09 1.99 15.75
C ILE A 135 0.67 2.51 15.90
N GLU A 136 -0.28 1.75 15.37
CA GLU A 136 -1.69 2.12 15.31
C GLU A 136 -2.45 1.78 16.60
N SER A 137 -3.65 2.35 16.70
CA SER A 137 -4.37 2.48 17.97
C SER A 137 -4.64 1.13 18.64
N GLY A 138 -4.49 1.09 19.96
CA GLY A 138 -4.72 -0.10 20.79
C GLY A 138 -3.67 -1.21 20.66
N ALA A 139 -2.59 -1.02 19.91
CA ALA A 139 -1.50 -2.00 19.87
C ALA A 139 -0.76 -2.10 21.22
N HIS A 140 -0.31 -3.32 21.54
CA HIS A 140 0.51 -3.62 22.70
C HIS A 140 1.92 -4.04 22.27
N VAL A 141 2.94 -3.30 22.73
CA VAL A 141 4.34 -3.58 22.48
C VAL A 141 5.01 -3.96 23.80
N GLY A 142 5.19 -5.26 24.01
CA GLY A 142 5.71 -5.84 25.24
C GLY A 142 7.16 -5.43 25.55
N CYS A 143 7.60 -5.68 26.78
CA CYS A 143 8.95 -5.31 27.23
C CYS A 143 10.06 -5.95 26.38
N GLY A 144 11.11 -5.17 26.11
CA GLY A 144 12.29 -5.60 25.35
C GLY A 144 12.05 -5.85 23.86
N VAL A 145 10.87 -5.49 23.32
CA VAL A 145 10.60 -5.61 21.88
C VAL A 145 11.49 -4.65 21.09
N THR A 146 11.97 -5.10 19.94
CA THR A 146 12.73 -4.28 19.00
C THR A 146 11.99 -4.23 17.66
N LEU A 147 11.64 -3.04 17.21
CA LEU A 147 11.10 -2.75 15.88
C LEU A 147 12.15 -2.02 15.05
N GLY A 148 12.35 -2.47 13.81
CA GLY A 148 13.22 -1.78 12.86
C GLY A 148 12.62 -0.47 12.35
N GLU A 149 13.19 0.02 11.25
CA GLU A 149 12.77 1.25 10.56
C GLU A 149 11.57 0.99 9.65
N ASP A 150 10.75 2.02 9.43
CA ASP A 150 9.61 2.04 8.49
C ASP A 150 8.64 0.86 8.66
N CYS A 151 8.47 0.36 9.89
CA CYS A 151 7.50 -0.68 10.20
C CYS A 151 6.09 -0.11 10.35
N ARG A 152 5.09 -0.95 10.08
CA ARG A 152 3.68 -0.62 10.33
C ARG A 152 3.05 -1.68 11.22
N ILE A 153 2.72 -1.27 12.43
CA ILE A 153 2.06 -2.12 13.41
C ILE A 153 0.59 -1.73 13.46
N GLY A 154 -0.26 -2.57 12.87
CA GLY A 154 -1.68 -2.33 12.73
C GLY A 154 -2.44 -2.26 14.06
N PRO A 155 -3.70 -1.84 14.03
CA PRO A 155 -4.48 -1.64 15.24
C PRO A 155 -4.70 -2.95 15.99
N ASN A 156 -4.67 -2.87 17.33
CA ASN A 156 -4.84 -4.00 18.24
C ASN A 156 -3.85 -5.17 18.06
N VAL A 157 -2.69 -4.93 17.43
CA VAL A 157 -1.61 -5.92 17.37
C VAL A 157 -0.97 -6.10 18.75
N SER A 158 -0.65 -7.34 19.13
CA SER A 158 0.08 -7.66 20.35
C SER A 158 1.45 -8.27 20.02
N LEU A 159 2.51 -7.52 20.30
CA LEU A 159 3.89 -7.99 20.23
C LEU A 159 4.34 -8.34 21.65
N LEU A 160 4.58 -9.62 21.92
CA LEU A 160 4.95 -10.07 23.26
C LEU A 160 6.44 -9.87 23.54
N ARG A 161 6.84 -10.19 24.78
CA ARG A 161 8.18 -9.92 25.32
C ARG A 161 9.29 -10.37 24.37
N GLY A 162 10.24 -9.47 24.10
CA GLY A 162 11.47 -9.78 23.37
C GLY A 162 11.31 -10.06 21.87
N VAL A 163 10.11 -9.85 21.28
CA VAL A 163 9.93 -9.93 19.83
C VAL A 163 10.87 -8.97 19.11
N ARG A 164 11.43 -9.43 17.98
CA ARG A 164 12.31 -8.63 17.12
C ARG A 164 11.76 -8.63 15.71
N LEU A 165 11.37 -7.45 15.22
CA LEU A 165 10.98 -7.22 13.84
C LEU A 165 12.09 -6.43 13.14
N GLY A 166 12.41 -6.80 11.89
CA GLY A 166 13.36 -6.08 11.04
C GLY A 166 12.79 -4.77 10.52
N ASN A 167 13.36 -4.24 9.43
CA ASN A 167 12.87 -3.01 8.79
C ASN A 167 11.73 -3.33 7.80
N GLN A 168 10.87 -2.35 7.53
CA GLN A 168 9.78 -2.42 6.55
C GLN A 168 8.80 -3.59 6.80
N VAL A 169 8.60 -3.95 8.06
CA VAL A 169 7.67 -5.02 8.46
C VAL A 169 6.28 -4.42 8.64
N THR A 170 5.30 -5.00 7.94
CA THR A 170 3.87 -4.71 8.15
C THR A 170 3.22 -5.85 8.92
N VAL A 171 2.62 -5.52 10.06
CA VAL A 171 1.82 -6.45 10.88
C VAL A 171 0.37 -5.97 10.83
N ASN A 172 -0.51 -6.80 10.26
CA ASN A 172 -1.93 -6.45 10.12
C ASN A 172 -2.69 -6.55 11.45
N ALA A 173 -3.83 -5.85 11.49
CA ALA A 173 -4.66 -5.68 12.68
C ALA A 173 -4.95 -7.00 13.43
N GLY A 174 -4.88 -6.95 14.76
CA GLY A 174 -5.24 -8.05 15.65
C GLY A 174 -4.25 -9.23 15.70
N ALA A 175 -3.12 -9.17 14.99
CA ALA A 175 -2.11 -10.23 15.06
C ALA A 175 -1.46 -10.31 16.45
N VAL A 176 -1.09 -11.52 16.88
CA VAL A 176 -0.32 -11.77 18.10
C VAL A 176 1.00 -12.45 17.74
N ILE A 177 2.13 -11.89 18.16
CA ILE A 177 3.48 -12.40 17.86
C ILE A 177 4.22 -12.64 19.17
N GLY A 178 4.84 -13.82 19.31
CA GLY A 178 5.63 -14.19 20.50
C GLY A 178 4.82 -14.83 21.63
N GLY A 179 3.62 -15.34 21.34
CA GLY A 179 2.79 -16.13 22.26
C GLY A 179 3.48 -17.39 22.79
N ASP A 180 3.10 -17.82 23.98
CA ASP A 180 3.51 -19.12 24.52
C ASP A 180 2.95 -20.25 23.62
N GLY A 181 3.84 -21.13 23.20
CA GLY A 181 3.47 -22.34 22.46
C GLY A 181 3.02 -23.46 23.39
N PHE A 182 2.66 -24.60 22.78
CA PHE A 182 2.47 -25.85 23.52
C PHE A 182 3.81 -26.60 23.60
N GLY A 183 4.24 -26.94 24.83
CA GLY A 183 5.50 -27.61 25.12
C GLY A 183 5.40 -29.12 25.12
#